data_AF-A0A7C7CBB6-F1
#
_entry.id   AF-A0A7C7CBB6-F1
#
_cell.length_a   1.000
_cell.length_b   1.000
_cell.length_c   1.000
_cell.angle_alpha   90.00
_cell.angle_beta   90.00
_cell.angle_gamma   90.00
#
_symmetry.space_group_name_H-M   'P 1'
#
loop_
_entity.id
_entity.type
_entity.pdbx_description
1 polymer ?
#
loop_
_entity_poly.entity_id
_entity_poly.type
_entity_poly.pdbx_seq_one_letter_code
_entity_poly.pdbx_strand_id
1 'polypeptide(L)'
;MTGPVSDVETEPETAMREPLESIQPKRIDSVATMAKRLHERLINHADDSDGWLLLAKSYDHMGELDAAASARQKALELTGKDDESTTESAAIEVFGTISVAPGIADQVNASDTLYVFARAANGPPMPLAARRYSAAQLPVRFVLNDSHSLSPPRRLSGENNIVVGASISRTGDAMAASTTLKGYSTAFSPQDGIATDIVIGESGRHD
;
A
#
# COMPACT_ATOMS: atom_id res chain seq x y z
N MET A 1 70.89 55.88 16.95
CA MET A 1 70.92 54.46 17.36
C MET A 1 69.70 53.78 16.77
N THR A 2 69.96 52.80 15.90
CA THR A 2 69.17 51.59 15.61
C THR A 2 67.74 51.71 15.08
N GLY A 3 67.56 51.25 13.84
CA GLY A 3 66.28 50.69 13.36
C GLY A 3 66.10 50.77 11.84
N PRO A 4 66.50 49.73 11.06
CA PRO A 4 66.23 49.60 9.62
C PRO A 4 64.85 48.94 9.42
N VAL A 5 64.18 48.95 8.26
CA VAL A 5 64.57 48.30 7.00
C VAL A 5 63.61 48.69 5.88
N SER A 6 64.22 48.90 4.70
CA SER A 6 63.86 48.39 3.38
C SER A 6 62.41 48.52 2.91
N ASP A 7 62.12 49.40 1.94
CA ASP A 7 62.48 49.36 0.52
C ASP A 7 61.23 49.00 -0.27
N VAL A 8 60.85 49.94 -1.12
CA VAL A 8 59.64 50.00 -1.91
C VAL A 8 60.09 49.77 -3.34
N GLU A 9 59.80 48.59 -3.87
CA GLU A 9 59.84 48.37 -5.31
C GLU A 9 58.60 47.56 -5.69
N THR A 10 57.55 48.24 -6.15
CA THR A 10 57.24 48.48 -7.57
C THR A 10 56.18 47.47 -8.04
N GLU A 11 54.91 47.88 -7.97
CA GLU A 11 53.85 47.35 -8.85
C GLU A 11 54.09 47.89 -10.28
N PRO A 12 53.73 47.18 -11.37
CA PRO A 12 52.33 47.22 -11.81
C PRO A 12 51.77 45.96 -12.52
N GLU A 13 50.44 45.81 -12.38
CA GLU A 13 49.45 45.14 -13.23
C GLU A 13 49.82 43.90 -14.09
N THR A 14 49.15 42.79 -13.79
CA THR A 14 48.67 41.86 -14.83
C THR A 14 47.29 41.35 -14.41
N ALA A 15 46.29 41.66 -15.22
CA ALA A 15 44.90 41.29 -15.06
C ALA A 15 44.71 39.77 -14.89
N MET A 16 43.97 39.37 -13.86
CA MET A 16 43.31 38.06 -13.84
C MET A 16 42.08 38.09 -12.93
N ARG A 17 40.92 38.33 -13.55
CA ARG A 17 39.59 37.76 -13.29
C ARG A 17 39.31 37.35 -11.83
N GLU A 18 38.31 37.96 -11.20
CA GLU A 18 37.61 37.34 -10.07
C GLU A 18 37.15 35.92 -10.46
N PRO A 19 37.35 34.93 -9.57
CA PRO A 19 36.40 33.85 -9.44
C PRO A 19 35.93 33.80 -7.99
N LEU A 20 34.69 34.23 -7.78
CA LEU A 20 33.68 33.64 -6.90
C LEU A 20 34.20 32.43 -6.06
N GLU A 21 34.76 32.70 -4.88
CA GLU A 21 35.04 31.70 -3.84
C GLU A 21 34.33 32.24 -2.58
N SER A 22 33.21 31.66 -2.12
CA SER A 22 33.17 30.31 -1.59
C SER A 22 31.76 29.76 -1.65
N ILE A 23 31.67 28.58 -2.25
CA ILE A 23 30.47 27.77 -2.46
C ILE A 23 30.09 27.14 -1.12
N GLN A 24 28.95 27.54 -0.57
CA GLN A 24 28.38 27.08 0.70
C GLN A 24 28.56 25.56 0.99
N PRO A 25 29.50 25.13 1.84
CA PRO A 25 29.68 23.72 2.20
C PRO A 25 28.74 23.36 3.37
N LYS A 26 27.43 23.32 3.12
CA LYS A 26 26.46 22.87 4.15
C LYS A 26 25.35 21.95 3.66
N ARG A 27 25.37 21.58 2.38
CA ARG A 27 24.44 20.60 1.79
C ARG A 27 24.96 19.16 1.86
N ILE A 28 26.27 18.98 1.87
CA ILE A 28 26.93 17.66 1.82
C ILE A 28 26.81 16.92 3.17
N ASP A 29 26.96 17.63 4.29
CA ASP A 29 26.78 17.08 5.65
C ASP A 29 25.39 16.49 5.89
N SER A 30 24.36 17.03 5.21
CA SER A 30 22.98 16.59 5.39
C SER A 30 22.71 15.22 4.78
N VAL A 31 23.23 14.94 3.58
CA VAL A 31 23.03 13.65 2.90
C VAL A 31 23.84 12.55 3.58
N ALA A 32 25.09 12.83 3.98
CA ALA A 32 25.92 11.89 4.73
C ALA A 32 25.31 11.52 6.08
N THR A 33 24.77 12.51 6.81
CA THR A 33 24.07 12.26 8.08
C THR A 33 22.79 11.44 7.87
N MET A 34 22.04 11.68 6.79
CA MET A 34 20.86 10.90 6.45
C MET A 34 21.21 9.46 6.08
N ALA A 35 22.25 9.24 5.28
CA ALA A 35 22.73 7.92 4.89
C ALA A 35 23.18 7.10 6.11
N LYS A 36 23.91 7.74 7.05
CA LYS A 36 24.32 7.08 8.30
C LYS A 36 23.13 6.64 9.15
N ARG A 37 22.13 7.51 9.34
CA ARG A 37 20.90 7.18 10.08
C ARG A 37 20.09 6.09 9.37
N LEU A 38 20.05 6.12 8.04
CA LEU A 38 19.39 5.10 7.23
C LEU A 38 20.10 3.75 7.39
N HIS A 39 21.43 3.72 7.36
CA HIS A 39 22.22 2.53 7.61
C HIS A 39 21.99 1.96 9.02
N GLU A 40 22.00 2.80 10.06
CA GLU A 40 21.71 2.37 11.45
C GLU A 40 20.30 1.79 11.61
N ARG A 41 19.31 2.35 10.90
CA ARG A 41 17.97 1.78 10.85
C ARG A 41 17.97 0.41 10.17
N LEU A 42 18.67 0.25 9.06
CA LEU A 42 18.74 -1.00 8.30
C LEU A 42 19.48 -2.12 9.04
N ILE A 43 20.39 -1.79 9.97
CA ILE A 43 20.97 -2.79 10.89
C ILE A 43 19.86 -3.44 11.74
N ASN A 44 18.84 -2.68 12.16
CA ASN A 44 17.72 -3.17 12.96
C ASN A 44 16.54 -3.67 12.10
N HIS A 45 16.50 -3.30 10.82
CA HIS A 45 15.49 -3.68 9.83
C HIS A 45 16.16 -4.31 8.61
N ALA A 46 16.81 -5.46 8.83
CA ALA A 46 17.64 -6.11 7.82
C ALA A 46 16.85 -6.68 6.62
N ASP A 47 15.52 -6.70 6.69
CA ASP A 47 14.60 -7.23 5.68
C ASP A 47 14.12 -6.16 4.67
N ASP A 48 14.52 -4.90 4.85
CA ASP A 48 13.97 -3.78 4.07
C ASP A 48 14.75 -3.56 2.75
N SER A 49 14.43 -4.35 1.72
CA SER A 49 15.08 -4.30 0.40
C SER A 49 15.07 -2.90 -0.25
N ASP A 50 13.96 -2.16 -0.14
CA ASP A 50 13.83 -0.78 -0.65
C ASP A 50 14.74 0.21 0.09
N GLY A 51 14.86 0.09 1.42
CA GLY A 51 15.77 0.91 2.20
C GLY A 51 17.24 0.63 1.91
N TRP A 52 17.63 -0.62 1.64
CA TRP A 52 18.98 -0.93 1.15
C TRP A 52 19.25 -0.32 -0.24
N LEU A 53 18.26 -0.26 -1.12
CA LEU A 53 18.37 0.42 -2.41
C LEU A 53 18.47 1.95 -2.25
N LEU A 54 17.72 2.54 -1.32
CA LEU A 54 17.78 3.96 -1.01
C LEU A 54 19.12 4.36 -0.39
N LEU A 55 19.69 3.50 0.46
CA LEU A 55 21.03 3.66 1.01
C LEU A 55 22.09 3.66 -0.10
N ALA A 56 21.98 2.72 -1.05
CA ALA A 56 22.86 2.67 -2.21
C ALA A 56 22.79 3.92 -3.10
N LYS A 57 21.59 4.45 -3.34
CA LYS A 57 21.40 5.70 -4.09
C LYS A 57 22.00 6.90 -3.35
N SER A 58 21.92 6.91 -2.02
CA SER A 58 22.52 7.95 -1.18
C SER A 58 24.05 7.90 -1.23
N TYR A 59 24.65 6.71 -1.16
CA TYR A 59 26.10 6.53 -1.30
C TYR A 59 26.62 6.87 -2.72
N ASP A 60 25.84 6.56 -3.75
CA ASP A 60 26.17 6.94 -5.14
C ASP A 60 26.28 8.47 -5.29
N HIS A 61 25.33 9.21 -4.70
CA HIS A 61 25.35 10.67 -4.71
C HIS A 61 26.54 11.28 -3.95
N MET A 62 27.13 10.54 -3.03
CA MET A 62 28.32 10.94 -2.26
C MET A 62 29.63 10.47 -2.91
N GLY A 63 29.56 9.70 -4.01
CA GLY A 63 30.73 9.10 -4.66
C GLY A 63 31.30 7.89 -3.93
N GLU A 64 30.60 7.37 -2.91
CA GLU A 64 30.99 6.17 -2.15
C GLU A 64 30.52 4.91 -2.89
N LEU A 65 31.19 4.63 -4.02
CA LEU A 65 30.80 3.54 -4.92
C LEU A 65 30.89 2.14 -4.27
N ASP A 66 31.84 1.93 -3.35
CA ASP A 66 32.05 0.65 -2.65
C ASP A 66 30.92 0.36 -1.64
N ALA A 67 30.57 1.37 -0.84
CA ALA A 67 29.43 1.30 0.09
C ALA A 67 28.10 1.19 -0.67
N ALA A 68 27.96 1.90 -1.80
CA ALA A 68 26.81 1.77 -2.68
C ALA A 68 26.68 0.36 -3.27
N ALA A 69 27.78 -0.24 -3.73
CA ALA A 69 27.77 -1.60 -4.27
C ALA A 69 27.35 -2.64 -3.22
N SER A 70 27.88 -2.53 -2.00
CA SER A 70 27.51 -3.40 -0.88
C SER A 70 26.03 -3.28 -0.51
N ALA A 71 25.50 -2.05 -0.46
CA ALA A 71 24.08 -1.81 -0.20
C ALA A 71 23.17 -2.33 -1.33
N ARG A 72 23.57 -2.21 -2.61
CA ARG A 72 22.84 -2.79 -3.75
C ARG A 72 22.85 -4.31 -3.71
N GLN A 73 23.99 -4.93 -3.39
CA GLN A 73 24.09 -6.38 -3.26
C GLN A 73 23.14 -6.86 -2.16
N LYS A 74 23.07 -6.16 -1.02
CA LYS A 74 22.14 -6.49 0.05
C LYS A 74 20.68 -6.36 -0.38
N ALA A 75 20.33 -5.28 -1.09
CA ALA A 75 19.01 -5.11 -1.68
C ALA A 75 18.68 -6.23 -2.68
N LEU A 76 19.68 -6.70 -3.45
CA LEU A 76 19.51 -7.81 -4.41
C LEU A 76 19.41 -9.18 -3.73
N GLU A 77 20.15 -9.40 -2.65
CA GLU A 77 20.03 -10.61 -1.82
C GLU A 77 18.67 -10.67 -1.15
N LEU A 78 18.16 -9.53 -0.68
CA LEU A 78 16.84 -9.42 -0.11
C LEU A 78 15.78 -9.56 -1.19
N THR A 79 15.85 -8.87 -2.32
CA THR A 79 14.86 -9.05 -3.41
C THR A 79 14.84 -10.48 -3.99
N GLY A 80 15.94 -11.24 -3.87
CA GLY A 80 16.01 -12.65 -4.25
C GLY A 80 15.61 -13.64 -3.13
N LYS A 81 15.58 -13.20 -1.86
CA LYS A 81 15.01 -13.94 -0.71
C LYS A 81 13.55 -13.53 -0.42
N ASP A 82 13.14 -12.36 -0.87
CA ASP A 82 11.79 -11.80 -0.81
C ASP A 82 10.83 -12.48 -1.77
N ASP A 83 11.27 -13.48 -2.54
CA ASP A 83 10.34 -14.45 -3.11
C ASP A 83 9.67 -15.31 -2.02
N GLU A 84 10.17 -15.29 -0.77
CA GLU A 84 9.55 -15.90 0.44
C GLU A 84 9.26 -14.90 1.59
N SER A 85 9.09 -13.60 1.29
CA SER A 85 8.33 -12.64 2.13
C SER A 85 7.66 -11.50 1.36
N THR A 86 7.67 -11.61 0.04
CA THR A 86 6.68 -11.09 -0.90
C THR A 86 6.19 -12.26 -1.77
N THR A 87 5.93 -13.42 -1.16
CA THR A 87 5.11 -14.44 -1.83
C THR A 87 3.72 -13.87 -1.99
N GLU A 88 3.41 -13.48 -3.22
CA GLU A 88 2.06 -13.55 -3.77
C GLU A 88 0.99 -12.93 -2.84
N SER A 89 0.77 -11.61 -3.00
CA SER A 89 -0.61 -11.29 -3.38
C SER A 89 -0.86 -12.04 -4.68
N ALA A 90 -1.18 -13.33 -4.59
CA ALA A 90 -2.05 -13.95 -5.55
C ALA A 90 -3.17 -12.91 -5.67
N ALA A 91 -3.34 -12.34 -6.85
CA ALA A 91 -4.38 -11.37 -7.08
C ALA A 91 -5.69 -12.13 -6.92
N ILE A 92 -6.10 -12.36 -5.68
CA ILE A 92 -7.23 -13.20 -5.37
C ILE A 92 -8.43 -12.31 -5.64
N GLU A 93 -9.00 -12.50 -6.82
CA GLU A 93 -10.21 -11.84 -7.24
C GLU A 93 -11.39 -12.74 -6.91
N VAL A 94 -12.08 -12.39 -5.84
CA VAL A 94 -13.38 -12.94 -5.52
C VAL A 94 -14.40 -12.15 -6.33
N PHE A 95 -14.99 -12.79 -7.33
CA PHE A 95 -16.03 -12.18 -8.15
C PHE A 95 -17.34 -12.96 -8.06
N GLY A 96 -18.42 -12.30 -8.43
CA GLY A 96 -19.74 -12.90 -8.33
C GLY A 96 -20.82 -12.00 -8.90
N THR A 97 -22.04 -12.51 -8.89
CA THR A 97 -23.22 -11.77 -9.34
C THR A 97 -24.14 -11.57 -8.15
N ILE A 98 -24.59 -10.34 -7.95
CA ILE A 98 -25.60 -10.04 -6.95
C ILE A 98 -26.90 -9.76 -7.67
N SER A 99 -27.91 -10.52 -7.27
CA SER A 99 -29.27 -10.45 -7.77
C SER A 99 -30.22 -10.23 -6.59
N VAL A 100 -31.41 -9.71 -6.89
CA VAL A 100 -32.47 -9.53 -5.90
C VAL A 100 -33.59 -10.50 -6.22
N ALA A 101 -34.09 -11.20 -5.19
CA ALA A 101 -35.20 -12.13 -5.37
C ALA A 101 -36.44 -11.37 -5.90
N PRO A 102 -37.18 -11.94 -6.86
CA PRO A 102 -38.32 -11.25 -7.48
C PRO A 102 -39.41 -10.86 -6.48
N GLY A 103 -39.55 -11.60 -5.37
CA GLY A 103 -40.52 -11.28 -4.31
C GLY A 103 -40.20 -10.03 -3.48
N ILE A 104 -38.96 -9.53 -3.55
CA ILE A 104 -38.53 -8.32 -2.84
C ILE A 104 -38.02 -7.22 -3.77
N ALA A 105 -37.94 -7.48 -5.08
CA ALA A 105 -37.47 -6.51 -6.07
C ALA A 105 -38.30 -5.20 -6.05
N ASP A 106 -39.60 -5.30 -5.81
CA ASP A 106 -40.51 -4.15 -5.67
C ASP A 106 -40.21 -3.27 -4.44
N GLN A 107 -39.50 -3.82 -3.45
CA GLN A 107 -39.10 -3.10 -2.23
C GLN A 107 -37.76 -2.38 -2.38
N VAL A 108 -37.01 -2.69 -3.46
CA VAL A 108 -35.70 -2.14 -3.77
C VAL A 108 -35.87 -0.96 -4.72
N ASN A 109 -35.45 0.22 -4.29
CA ASN A 109 -35.44 1.43 -5.09
C ASN A 109 -34.09 1.60 -5.76
N ALA A 110 -34.07 2.26 -6.93
CA ALA A 110 -32.84 2.63 -7.62
C ALA A 110 -31.91 3.51 -6.75
N SER A 111 -32.49 4.30 -5.84
CA SER A 111 -31.76 5.14 -4.88
C SER A 111 -31.17 4.36 -3.69
N ASP A 112 -31.50 3.08 -3.53
CA ASP A 112 -30.95 2.28 -2.44
C ASP A 112 -29.47 1.95 -2.70
N THR A 113 -28.70 1.83 -1.62
CA THR A 113 -27.27 1.49 -1.69
C THR A 113 -27.07 0.02 -1.38
N LEU A 114 -26.43 -0.69 -2.31
CA LEU A 114 -25.99 -2.07 -2.17
C LEU A 114 -24.60 -2.12 -1.53
N TYR A 115 -24.51 -2.72 -0.35
CA TYR A 115 -23.27 -2.98 0.35
C TYR A 115 -22.87 -4.43 0.15
N VAL A 116 -21.69 -4.63 -0.42
CA VAL A 116 -21.08 -5.94 -0.63
C VAL A 116 -19.88 -6.03 0.28
N PHE A 117 -19.83 -7.02 1.13
CA PHE A 117 -18.74 -7.20 2.07
C PHE A 117 -18.31 -8.65 2.12
N ALA A 118 -17.02 -8.87 2.28
CA ALA A 118 -16.46 -10.18 2.55
C ALA A 118 -15.96 -10.23 3.99
N ARG A 119 -16.24 -11.33 4.67
CA ARG A 119 -15.78 -11.61 6.03
C ARG A 119 -15.23 -13.02 6.11
N ALA A 120 -14.42 -13.28 7.13
CA ALA A 120 -14.01 -14.64 7.48
C ALA A 120 -15.23 -15.48 7.90
N ALA A 121 -15.30 -16.75 7.48
CA ALA A 121 -16.37 -17.66 7.88
C ALA A 121 -16.35 -17.94 9.40
N ASN A 122 -15.15 -18.09 9.97
CA ASN A 122 -14.90 -18.37 11.38
C ASN A 122 -14.08 -17.24 12.03
N GLY A 123 -14.57 -16.00 11.95
CA GLY A 123 -13.87 -14.84 12.50
C GLY A 123 -14.78 -13.82 13.19
N PRO A 124 -14.18 -12.81 13.85
CA PRO A 124 -14.94 -11.71 14.43
C PRO A 124 -15.81 -11.02 13.37
N PRO A 125 -16.92 -10.36 13.76
CA PRO A 125 -17.94 -9.84 12.84
C PRO A 125 -17.48 -8.66 11.95
N MET A 126 -16.20 -8.33 11.99
CA MET A 126 -15.61 -7.24 11.22
C MET A 126 -15.34 -7.70 9.78
N PRO A 127 -15.83 -6.97 8.75
CA PRO A 127 -15.58 -7.32 7.36
C PRO A 127 -14.11 -7.08 7.00
N LEU A 128 -13.57 -7.99 6.18
CA LEU A 128 -12.21 -7.92 5.65
C LEU A 128 -12.12 -6.92 4.51
N ALA A 129 -13.11 -6.96 3.62
CA ALA A 129 -13.23 -6.07 2.47
C ALA A 129 -14.70 -5.65 2.31
N ALA A 130 -14.93 -4.43 1.86
CA ALA A 130 -16.29 -3.96 1.58
C ALA A 130 -16.31 -2.98 0.42
N ARG A 131 -17.40 -3.02 -0.35
CA ARG A 131 -17.61 -2.21 -1.54
C ARG A 131 -19.08 -1.81 -1.62
N ARG A 132 -19.34 -0.64 -2.19
CA ARG A 132 -20.67 -0.04 -2.30
C ARG A 132 -21.03 0.09 -3.77
N TYR A 133 -22.26 -0.24 -4.11
CA TYR A 133 -22.85 -0.15 -5.44
C TYR A 133 -24.25 0.47 -5.34
N SER A 134 -24.79 0.93 -6.45
CA SER A 134 -26.20 1.37 -6.51
C SER A 134 -27.10 0.16 -6.79
N ALA A 135 -28.22 0.06 -6.07
CA ALA A 135 -29.22 -0.97 -6.33
C ALA A 135 -29.86 -0.84 -7.72
N ALA A 136 -29.80 0.33 -8.37
CA ALA A 136 -30.24 0.53 -9.75
C ALA A 136 -29.45 -0.30 -10.77
N GLN A 137 -28.22 -0.73 -10.42
CA GLN A 137 -27.34 -1.49 -11.31
C GLN A 137 -27.55 -3.00 -11.22
N LEU A 138 -28.54 -3.46 -10.47
CA LEU A 138 -28.83 -4.88 -10.32
C LEU A 138 -29.40 -5.48 -11.62
N PRO A 139 -29.00 -6.70 -12.00
CA PRO A 139 -27.97 -7.54 -11.36
C PRO A 139 -26.56 -6.98 -11.61
N VAL A 140 -25.75 -6.90 -10.55
CA VAL A 140 -24.40 -6.32 -10.62
C VAL A 140 -23.34 -7.40 -10.43
N ARG A 141 -22.29 -7.35 -11.26
CA ARG A 141 -21.09 -8.16 -11.05
C ARG A 141 -20.16 -7.42 -10.10
N PHE A 142 -19.86 -8.03 -8.97
CA PHE A 142 -18.90 -7.48 -8.01
C PHE A 142 -17.55 -8.17 -8.15
N VAL A 143 -16.51 -7.43 -7.79
CA VAL A 143 -15.15 -7.95 -7.63
C VAL A 143 -14.60 -7.43 -6.30
N LEU A 144 -14.06 -8.33 -5.51
CA LEU A 144 -13.40 -8.08 -4.23
C LEU A 144 -12.02 -8.74 -4.26
N ASN A 145 -11.01 -7.99 -3.86
CA ASN A 145 -9.63 -8.43 -3.80
C ASN A 145 -8.95 -7.74 -2.61
N ASP A 146 -7.67 -8.05 -2.37
CA ASP A 146 -6.92 -7.48 -1.27
C ASP A 146 -6.76 -5.96 -1.33
N SER A 147 -6.87 -5.33 -2.51
CA SER A 147 -6.90 -3.86 -2.63
C SER A 147 -8.17 -3.23 -2.07
N HIS A 148 -9.23 -4.04 -1.88
CA HIS A 148 -10.47 -3.63 -1.24
C HIS A 148 -10.53 -3.96 0.26
N SER A 149 -9.45 -4.54 0.81
CA SER A 149 -9.40 -4.87 2.24
C SER A 149 -9.30 -3.61 3.10
N LEU A 150 -10.16 -3.53 4.11
CA LEU A 150 -10.19 -2.46 5.11
C LEU A 150 -9.22 -2.71 6.27
N SER A 151 -8.69 -3.93 6.38
CA SER A 151 -7.80 -4.36 7.46
C SER A 151 -6.42 -4.73 6.90
N PRO A 152 -5.39 -3.89 7.05
CA PRO A 152 -4.05 -4.16 6.52
C PRO A 152 -3.42 -5.49 6.97
N PRO A 153 -3.58 -5.94 8.24
CA PRO A 153 -3.03 -7.22 8.69
C PRO A 153 -3.93 -8.43 8.39
N ARG A 154 -5.18 -8.22 7.90
CA ARG A 154 -6.11 -9.30 7.56
C ARG A 154 -6.82 -9.01 6.26
N ARG A 155 -6.37 -9.68 5.21
CA ARG A 155 -6.85 -9.52 3.85
C ARG A 155 -7.57 -10.77 3.36
N LEU A 156 -8.18 -10.69 2.19
CA LEU A 156 -8.92 -11.80 1.59
C LEU A 156 -8.01 -12.99 1.29
N SER A 157 -6.78 -12.74 0.81
CA SER A 157 -5.86 -13.82 0.41
C SER A 157 -5.36 -14.66 1.57
N GLY A 158 -5.27 -14.08 2.78
CA GLY A 158 -4.81 -14.77 3.97
C GLY A 158 -5.86 -15.68 4.64
N GLU A 159 -7.09 -15.71 4.15
CA GLU A 159 -8.18 -16.45 4.77
C GLU A 159 -8.45 -17.78 4.06
N ASN A 160 -8.59 -18.85 4.85
CA ASN A 160 -8.94 -20.16 4.32
C ASN A 160 -10.38 -20.23 3.83
N ASN A 161 -11.30 -19.58 4.55
CA ASN A 161 -12.73 -19.60 4.26
C ASN A 161 -13.33 -18.22 4.51
N ILE A 162 -13.96 -17.67 3.48
CA ILE A 162 -14.70 -16.41 3.56
C ILE A 162 -16.17 -16.61 3.25
N VAL A 163 -16.99 -15.69 3.72
CA VAL A 163 -18.40 -15.55 3.37
C VAL A 163 -18.58 -14.16 2.79
N VAL A 164 -19.15 -14.08 1.60
CA VAL A 164 -19.53 -12.81 0.98
C VAL A 164 -20.99 -12.53 1.34
N GLY A 165 -21.22 -11.38 1.95
CA GLY A 165 -22.54 -10.85 2.26
C GLY A 165 -22.88 -9.65 1.38
N ALA A 166 -24.15 -9.56 1.02
CA ALA A 166 -24.72 -8.41 0.35
C ALA A 166 -25.91 -7.90 1.16
N SER A 167 -25.98 -6.58 1.37
CA SER A 167 -27.12 -5.95 2.04
C SER A 167 -27.54 -4.67 1.34
N ILE A 168 -28.85 -4.41 1.30
CA ILE A 168 -29.38 -3.17 0.72
C ILE A 168 -29.80 -2.24 1.87
N SER A 169 -29.31 -1.00 1.82
CA SER A 169 -29.65 0.06 2.78
C SER A 169 -30.30 1.22 2.05
N ARG A 170 -31.48 1.62 2.53
CA ARG A 170 -32.24 2.77 2.00
C ARG A 170 -31.74 4.12 2.49
N THR A 171 -31.13 4.13 3.67
CA THR A 171 -30.61 5.35 4.30
C THR A 171 -29.15 5.63 3.97
N GLY A 172 -28.46 4.72 3.25
CA GLY A 172 -27.03 4.86 2.96
C GLY A 172 -26.12 4.57 4.16
N ASP A 173 -26.68 4.10 5.28
CA ASP A 173 -25.92 3.65 6.44
C ASP A 173 -25.78 2.13 6.40
N ALA A 174 -24.55 1.66 6.25
CA ALA A 174 -24.19 0.23 6.26
C ALA A 174 -24.36 -0.42 7.65
N MET A 175 -24.35 0.40 8.70
CA MET A 175 -24.25 0.00 10.11
C MET A 175 -25.50 0.33 10.92
N ALA A 176 -26.39 1.19 10.41
CA ALA A 176 -27.66 1.44 11.06
C ALA A 176 -28.52 0.16 11.00
N ALA A 177 -29.28 -0.11 12.05
CA ALA A 177 -30.20 -1.24 12.16
C ALA A 177 -31.30 -1.29 11.06
N SER A 178 -31.24 -0.38 10.09
CA SER A 178 -32.08 -0.23 8.91
C SER A 178 -31.74 -1.19 7.75
N THR A 179 -30.79 -2.11 7.90
CA THR A 179 -30.48 -3.13 6.88
C THR A 179 -31.56 -4.22 6.85
N THR A 180 -32.67 -3.98 6.15
CA THR A 180 -33.81 -4.90 6.06
C THR A 180 -33.54 -6.09 5.15
N LEU A 181 -32.79 -5.90 4.06
CA LEU A 181 -32.59 -6.92 3.03
C LEU A 181 -31.14 -7.38 3.02
N LYS A 182 -30.93 -8.68 3.18
CA LYS A 182 -29.60 -9.31 3.25
C LYS A 182 -29.59 -10.60 2.41
N GLY A 183 -28.42 -10.92 1.87
CA GLY A 183 -28.09 -12.21 1.24
C GLY A 183 -26.66 -12.58 1.60
N TYR A 184 -26.39 -13.87 1.71
CA TYR A 184 -25.05 -14.38 2.03
C TYR A 184 -24.73 -15.57 1.14
N SER A 185 -23.47 -15.69 0.77
CA SER A 185 -22.95 -16.90 0.15
C SER A 185 -22.72 -18.00 1.18
N THR A 186 -22.48 -19.22 0.69
CA THR A 186 -21.81 -20.25 1.48
C THR A 186 -20.37 -19.85 1.78
N ALA A 187 -19.75 -20.50 2.77
CA ALA A 187 -18.33 -20.31 3.03
C ALA A 187 -17.50 -20.98 1.92
N PHE A 188 -16.57 -20.25 1.33
CA PHE A 188 -15.67 -20.79 0.30
C PHE A 188 -14.26 -20.20 0.44
N SER A 189 -13.29 -20.87 -0.15
CA SER A 189 -11.91 -20.40 -0.18
C SER A 189 -11.75 -19.33 -1.26
N PRO A 190 -11.31 -18.11 -0.92
CA PRO A 190 -11.14 -17.05 -1.91
C PRO A 190 -10.11 -17.43 -2.97
N GLN A 191 -9.13 -18.27 -2.58
CA GLN A 191 -8.06 -18.79 -3.44
C GLN A 191 -8.56 -19.64 -4.61
N ASP A 192 -9.76 -20.20 -4.51
CA ASP A 192 -10.34 -21.03 -5.58
C ASP A 192 -10.93 -20.17 -6.71
N GLY A 193 -11.08 -18.84 -6.50
CA GLY A 193 -11.54 -17.91 -7.55
C GLY A 193 -13.00 -18.15 -7.96
N ILE A 194 -13.82 -18.69 -7.06
CA ILE A 194 -15.18 -19.14 -7.39
C ILE A 194 -16.11 -17.95 -7.62
N ALA A 195 -16.81 -17.98 -8.75
CA ALA A 195 -17.92 -17.09 -9.03
C ALA A 195 -19.07 -17.34 -8.04
N THR A 196 -19.35 -16.37 -7.17
CA THR A 196 -20.39 -16.51 -6.15
C THR A 196 -21.67 -15.79 -6.58
N ASP A 197 -22.77 -16.53 -6.78
CA ASP A 197 -24.09 -15.92 -6.96
C ASP A 197 -24.73 -15.65 -5.59
N ILE A 198 -25.18 -14.42 -5.38
CA ILE A 198 -25.81 -13.99 -4.13
C ILE A 198 -27.17 -13.41 -4.46
N VAL A 199 -28.21 -14.07 -3.97
CA VAL A 199 -29.59 -13.59 -4.08
C VAL A 199 -30.00 -12.90 -2.79
N ILE A 200 -30.24 -11.60 -2.85
CA ILE A 200 -30.75 -10.83 -1.70
C ILE A 200 -32.23 -11.13 -1.53
N GLY A 201 -32.64 -11.44 -0.30
CA GLY A 201 -34.04 -11.77 0.03
C GLY A 201 -34.36 -13.26 0.06
N GLU A 202 -33.45 -14.13 -0.40
CA GLU A 202 -33.45 -15.53 0.00
C GLU A 202 -32.55 -15.68 1.23
N SER A 203 -33.18 -15.86 2.39
CA SER A 203 -32.48 -16.34 3.59
C SER A 203 -31.93 -17.72 3.25
N GLY A 204 -30.62 -17.82 2.99
CA GLY A 204 -29.96 -19.12 2.81
C GLY A 204 -30.39 -20.05 3.94
N ARG A 205 -31.13 -21.10 3.59
CA ARG A 205 -31.46 -22.19 4.51
C ARG A 205 -30.14 -22.71 5.04
N HIS A 206 -29.89 -22.47 6.32
CA HIS A 206 -29.03 -23.33 7.12
C HIS A 206 -29.88 -24.59 7.35
N ASP A 207 -29.54 -25.67 6.64
CA ASP A 207 -30.00 -27.01 7.02
C ASP A 207 -29.02 -27.56 8.06
#